data_AF-A0A955LAD4-F1
#
_entry.id   AF-A0A955LAD4-F1
#
_cell.length_a   1.000
_cell.length_b   1.000
_cell.length_c   1.000
_cell.angle_alpha   90.00
_cell.angle_beta   90.00
_cell.angle_gamma   90.00
#
_symmetry.space_group_name_H-M   'P 1'
#
loop_
_entity.id
_entity.type
_entity.pdbx_description
1 polymer ?
#
loop_
_entity_poly.entity_id
_entity_poly.type
_entity_poly.pdbx_seq_one_letter_code
_entity_poly.pdbx_strand_id
1 'polypeptide(L)'
;MKQNSELFERYFIKEYTIKAVRKFFENKNYHELESPILTDSLPQERYLDALYTDITLQNGESKRAYLIPSTETWNKKILVAGLGNHFVITKVFRGLEEIGPNHSPEFTMLEWYQVGDNYFDLMDTTEELVRYIITFINEKSERPHPVPINRNHPLLKGEGYKLNYQGQEIDFGTKWDRFSVRELLRKHVNIELEEIELVENFRKIAIEKGFEITDQDDWQTIFEIIFSSAVEPNFAKDKPTFVYDFPRILCPLTKVKESDPLVSEKTEFYIAGKEIGNGYTELTDWEEQKRRFDEEQAEREKLGKE
;
A
#
# COMPACT_ATOMS: atom_id res chain seq x y z
N MET A 1 33.43 -17.85 -10.90
CA MET A 1 32.20 -17.06 -10.66
C MET A 1 32.57 -15.59 -10.62
N LYS A 2 31.81 -14.70 -11.26
CA LYS A 2 32.08 -13.25 -11.20
C LYS A 2 31.62 -12.72 -9.83
N GLN A 3 32.53 -12.14 -9.05
CA GLN A 3 32.19 -11.43 -7.82
C GLN A 3 31.71 -10.02 -8.19
N ASN A 4 30.40 -9.79 -8.17
CA ASN A 4 29.81 -8.46 -8.31
C ASN A 4 29.26 -8.05 -6.94
N SER A 5 30.01 -7.20 -6.23
CA SER A 5 29.67 -6.74 -4.87
C SER A 5 28.37 -5.96 -4.82
N GLU A 6 28.09 -5.13 -5.84
CA GLU A 6 26.85 -4.35 -5.90
C GLU A 6 25.63 -5.26 -6.02
N LEU A 7 25.71 -6.29 -6.87
CA LEU A 7 24.63 -7.27 -7.01
C LEU A 7 24.45 -8.05 -5.70
N PHE A 8 25.56 -8.44 -5.05
CA PHE A 8 25.53 -9.11 -3.76
C PHE A 8 24.84 -8.25 -2.68
N GLU A 9 25.16 -6.96 -2.60
CA GLU A 9 24.57 -6.01 -1.65
C GLU A 9 23.05 -5.88 -1.81
N ARG A 10 22.55 -5.83 -3.04
CA ARG A 10 21.09 -5.78 -3.29
C ARG A 10 20.38 -7.02 -2.77
N TYR A 11 20.93 -8.21 -3.02
CA TYR A 11 20.35 -9.46 -2.51
C TYR A 11 20.48 -9.58 -0.99
N PHE A 12 21.62 -9.14 -0.43
CA PHE A 12 21.85 -9.07 1.01
C PHE A 12 20.78 -8.19 1.68
N ILE A 13 20.61 -6.95 1.22
CA ILE A 13 19.63 -6.03 1.80
C ILE A 13 18.23 -6.63 1.72
N LYS A 14 17.83 -7.17 0.56
CA LYS A 14 16.51 -7.80 0.40
C LYS A 14 16.28 -8.99 1.35
N GLU A 15 17.26 -9.89 1.45
CA GLU A 15 17.19 -11.04 2.35
C GLU A 15 17.03 -10.61 3.81
N TYR A 16 17.85 -9.66 4.27
CA TYR A 16 17.84 -9.20 5.64
C TYR A 16 16.63 -8.33 5.98
N THR A 17 16.07 -7.58 5.02
CA THR A 17 14.77 -6.93 5.17
C THR A 17 13.69 -7.95 5.49
N ILE A 18 13.57 -9.02 4.69
CA ILE A 18 12.55 -10.06 4.91
C ILE A 18 12.74 -10.75 6.27
N LYS A 19 13.99 -11.06 6.65
CA LYS A 19 14.31 -11.62 7.97
C LYS A 19 13.95 -10.67 9.11
N ALA A 20 14.22 -9.37 8.95
CA ALA A 20 13.89 -8.36 9.95
C ALA A 20 12.38 -8.23 10.15
N VAL A 21 11.61 -8.18 9.06
CA VAL A 21 10.13 -8.15 9.09
C VAL A 21 9.59 -9.33 9.89
N ARG A 22 10.01 -10.56 9.54
CA ARG A 22 9.59 -11.77 10.28
C ARG A 22 9.93 -11.68 11.76
N LYS A 23 11.16 -11.24 12.08
CA LYS A 23 11.62 -11.16 13.47
C LYS A 23 10.87 -10.09 14.26
N PHE A 24 10.53 -8.96 13.64
CA PHE A 24 9.72 -7.91 14.24
C PHE A 24 8.36 -8.44 14.68
N PHE A 25 7.63 -9.07 13.76
CA PHE A 25 6.30 -9.62 14.03
C PHE A 25 6.34 -10.83 14.98
N GLU A 26 7.35 -11.69 14.88
CA GLU A 26 7.58 -12.80 15.82
C GLU A 26 7.75 -12.26 17.26
N ASN A 27 8.56 -11.21 17.45
CA ASN A 27 8.77 -10.61 18.77
C ASN A 27 7.50 -9.95 19.33
N LYS A 28 6.55 -9.56 18.46
CA LYS A 28 5.23 -9.06 18.84
C LYS A 28 4.16 -10.17 18.96
N ASN A 29 4.55 -11.44 18.85
CA ASN A 29 3.68 -12.62 18.92
C ASN A 29 2.60 -12.70 17.81
N TYR A 30 2.91 -12.23 16.61
CA TYR A 30 2.02 -12.42 15.45
C TYR A 30 2.18 -13.81 14.87
N HIS A 31 1.10 -14.32 14.29
CA HIS A 31 1.14 -15.53 13.48
C HIS A 31 1.60 -15.20 12.04
N GLU A 32 2.67 -15.84 11.56
CA GLU A 32 3.00 -15.84 10.13
C GLU A 32 2.12 -16.89 9.42
N LEU A 33 1.49 -16.51 8.31
CA LEU A 33 0.59 -17.37 7.55
C LEU A 33 0.92 -17.37 6.07
N GLU A 34 0.33 -18.33 5.35
CA GLU A 34 0.31 -18.39 3.90
C GLU A 34 -1.12 -18.23 3.37
N SER A 35 -1.26 -17.54 2.25
CA SER A 35 -2.51 -17.40 1.52
C SER A 35 -2.47 -18.19 0.20
N PRO A 36 -3.61 -18.69 -0.30
CA PRO A 36 -3.71 -19.16 -1.67
C PRO A 36 -3.28 -18.06 -2.65
N ILE A 37 -2.43 -18.40 -3.61
CA ILE A 37 -1.98 -17.46 -4.66
C ILE A 37 -2.93 -17.47 -5.88
N LEU A 38 -3.59 -18.61 -6.11
CA LEU A 38 -4.54 -18.81 -7.18
C LEU A 38 -5.93 -19.04 -6.56
N THR A 39 -6.90 -18.21 -6.93
CA THR A 39 -8.26 -18.20 -6.37
C THR A 39 -9.31 -18.31 -7.48
N ASP A 40 -10.50 -18.78 -7.16
CA ASP A 40 -11.61 -18.86 -8.12
C ASP A 40 -12.50 -17.61 -8.17
N SER A 41 -12.22 -16.65 -7.30
CA SER A 41 -12.94 -15.39 -7.17
C SER A 41 -11.99 -14.31 -6.66
N LEU A 42 -12.20 -13.08 -7.13
CA LEU A 42 -11.44 -11.90 -6.72
C LEU A 42 -12.23 -11.07 -5.70
N PRO A 43 -11.55 -10.26 -4.87
CA PRO A 43 -12.22 -9.16 -4.19
C PRO A 43 -12.91 -8.24 -5.21
N GLN A 44 -14.09 -7.73 -4.84
CA GLN A 44 -14.87 -6.81 -5.65
C GLN A 44 -14.32 -5.38 -5.53
N GLU A 45 -13.15 -5.15 -6.10
CA GLU A 45 -12.55 -3.82 -6.22
C GLU A 45 -12.57 -3.39 -7.69
N ARG A 46 -13.23 -2.29 -8.02
CA ARG A 46 -13.46 -1.81 -9.40
C ARG A 46 -12.18 -1.47 -10.17
N TYR A 47 -11.12 -1.15 -9.45
CA TYR A 47 -9.85 -0.64 -9.98
C TYR A 47 -8.72 -1.68 -9.99
N LEU A 48 -9.01 -2.92 -9.57
CA LEU A 48 -8.00 -3.94 -9.37
C LEU A 48 -8.01 -4.94 -10.54
N ASP A 49 -7.05 -4.82 -11.44
CA ASP A 49 -6.91 -5.72 -12.59
C ASP A 49 -6.06 -6.93 -12.26
N ALA A 50 -6.71 -8.09 -12.16
CA ALA A 50 -6.05 -9.35 -11.86
C ALA A 50 -5.67 -10.12 -13.13
N LEU A 51 -4.48 -10.72 -13.09
CA LEU A 51 -4.08 -11.74 -14.05
C LEU A 51 -4.88 -13.03 -13.81
N TYR A 52 -5.21 -13.75 -14.89
CA TYR A 52 -5.95 -15.02 -14.80
C TYR A 52 -5.32 -16.10 -15.66
N THR A 53 -5.67 -17.35 -15.35
CA THR A 53 -5.32 -18.55 -16.12
C THR A 53 -6.50 -19.52 -16.10
N ASP A 54 -6.54 -20.43 -17.07
CA ASP A 54 -7.54 -21.50 -17.10
C ASP A 54 -6.92 -22.78 -16.53
N ILE A 55 -7.58 -23.39 -15.55
CA ILE A 55 -7.19 -24.67 -14.95
C ILE A 55 -8.07 -25.80 -15.49
N THR A 56 -7.46 -26.95 -15.80
CA THR A 56 -8.19 -28.16 -16.17
C THR A 56 -8.39 -29.06 -14.95
N LEU A 57 -9.65 -29.35 -14.65
CA LEU A 57 -10.05 -30.24 -13.56
C LEU A 57 -9.93 -31.71 -14.01
N GLN A 58 -9.90 -32.64 -13.05
CA GLN A 58 -9.77 -34.08 -13.34
C GLN A 58 -10.90 -34.65 -14.20
N ASN A 59 -12.10 -34.05 -14.15
CA ASN A 59 -13.25 -34.40 -14.98
C ASN A 59 -13.14 -33.85 -16.42
N GLY A 60 -12.06 -33.15 -16.76
CA GLY A 60 -11.82 -32.53 -18.07
C GLY A 60 -12.44 -31.14 -18.23
N GLU A 61 -13.15 -30.62 -17.23
CA GLU A 61 -13.70 -29.26 -17.28
C GLU A 61 -12.60 -28.20 -17.14
N SER A 62 -12.76 -27.09 -17.85
CA SER A 62 -11.91 -25.92 -17.72
C SER A 62 -12.61 -24.89 -16.83
N LYS A 63 -11.88 -24.36 -15.84
CA LYS A 63 -12.36 -23.28 -14.95
C LYS A 63 -11.34 -22.15 -14.95
N ARG A 64 -11.82 -20.90 -14.98
CA ARG A 64 -10.96 -19.73 -14.79
C ARG A 64 -10.52 -19.62 -13.34
N ALA A 65 -9.25 -19.30 -13.15
CA ALA A 65 -8.66 -19.01 -11.86
C ALA A 65 -7.81 -17.74 -11.95
N TYR A 66 -7.74 -16.99 -10.87
CA TYR A 66 -7.16 -15.66 -10.82
C TYR A 66 -5.97 -15.65 -9.88
N LEU A 67 -4.91 -14.97 -10.31
CA LEU A 67 -3.78 -14.67 -9.45
C LEU A 67 -4.16 -13.53 -8.51
N ILE A 68 -3.84 -13.69 -7.22
CA ILE A 68 -4.26 -12.71 -6.22
C ILE A 68 -3.52 -11.36 -6.41
N PRO A 69 -4.24 -10.24 -6.33
CA PRO A 69 -3.65 -8.89 -6.37
C PRO A 69 -3.28 -8.36 -4.97
N SER A 70 -3.80 -8.98 -3.92
CA SER A 70 -3.56 -8.72 -2.49
C SER A 70 -3.93 -9.98 -1.68
N THR A 71 -3.49 -10.09 -0.41
CA THR A 71 -3.86 -11.20 0.48
C THR A 71 -5.09 -10.92 1.35
N GLU A 72 -5.61 -9.69 1.27
CA GLU A 72 -6.71 -9.13 2.07
C GLU A 72 -7.91 -10.07 2.25
N THR A 73 -8.47 -10.60 1.17
CA THR A 73 -9.63 -11.51 1.26
C THR A 73 -9.36 -12.73 2.14
N TRP A 74 -8.13 -13.24 2.12
CA TRP A 74 -7.74 -14.38 2.94
C TRP A 74 -7.50 -13.98 4.39
N ASN A 75 -6.84 -12.85 4.62
CA ASN A 75 -6.58 -12.32 5.94
C ASN A 75 -7.87 -11.97 6.69
N LYS A 76 -8.87 -11.42 6.00
CA LYS A 76 -10.21 -11.17 6.55
C LYS A 76 -10.89 -12.47 7.00
N LYS A 77 -10.75 -13.57 6.26
CA LYS A 77 -11.26 -14.89 6.68
C LYS A 77 -10.55 -15.40 7.94
N ILE A 78 -9.24 -15.19 8.04
CA ILE A 78 -8.45 -15.56 9.22
C ILE A 78 -8.87 -14.75 10.45
N LEU A 79 -9.13 -13.44 10.28
CA LEU A 79 -9.68 -12.60 11.35
C LEU A 79 -11.03 -13.13 11.84
N VAL A 80 -11.94 -13.46 10.92
CA VAL A 80 -13.26 -14.05 11.25
C VAL A 80 -13.10 -15.39 11.99
N ALA A 81 -12.09 -16.19 11.63
CA ALA A 81 -11.77 -17.44 12.33
C ALA A 81 -11.23 -17.23 13.76
N GLY A 82 -10.88 -15.99 14.13
CA GLY A 82 -10.48 -15.62 15.49
C GLY A 82 -9.01 -15.91 15.82
N LEU A 83 -8.13 -16.04 14.82
CA LEU A 83 -6.71 -16.30 15.06
C LEU A 83 -6.01 -15.13 15.79
N GLY A 84 -6.49 -13.91 15.59
CA GLY A 84 -5.88 -12.69 16.14
C GLY A 84 -4.82 -12.10 15.24
N ASN A 85 -3.79 -11.51 15.84
CA ASN A 85 -2.74 -10.75 15.13
C ASN A 85 -1.92 -11.68 14.23
N HIS A 86 -1.82 -11.33 12.94
CA HIS A 86 -1.11 -12.15 11.96
C HIS A 86 -0.53 -11.30 10.83
N PHE A 87 0.39 -11.89 10.07
CA PHE A 87 0.96 -11.29 8.88
C PHE A 87 1.24 -12.34 7.80
N VAL A 88 1.29 -11.89 6.55
CA VAL A 88 1.60 -12.69 5.38
C VAL A 88 2.68 -11.95 4.57
N ILE A 89 3.68 -12.68 4.10
CA ILE A 89 4.66 -12.20 3.12
C ILE A 89 4.59 -13.10 1.90
N THR A 90 4.04 -12.61 0.80
CA THR A 90 3.86 -13.45 -0.40
C THR A 90 4.01 -12.66 -1.69
N LYS A 91 3.91 -13.37 -2.82
CA LYS A 91 3.82 -12.79 -4.15
C LYS A 91 2.37 -12.45 -4.51
N VAL A 92 2.19 -11.27 -5.06
CA VAL A 92 0.91 -10.77 -5.59
C VAL A 92 1.11 -10.25 -7.01
N PHE A 93 0.02 -10.15 -7.75
CA PHE A 93 0.05 -9.97 -9.20
C PHE A 93 -0.94 -8.90 -9.67
N ARG A 94 -0.49 -7.99 -10.55
CA ARG A 94 -1.31 -6.92 -11.12
C ARG A 94 -1.07 -6.78 -12.61
N GLY A 95 -2.16 -6.67 -13.38
CA GLY A 95 -2.15 -6.86 -14.84
C GLY A 95 -2.09 -5.61 -15.71
N LEU A 96 -2.70 -4.49 -15.29
CA LEU A 96 -2.82 -3.26 -16.12
C LEU A 96 -1.93 -2.09 -15.66
N GLU A 97 -0.96 -2.33 -14.77
CA GLU A 97 0.01 -1.29 -14.38
C GLU A 97 1.03 -1.04 -15.51
N GLU A 98 1.40 0.23 -15.75
CA GLU A 98 2.48 0.57 -16.67
C GLU A 98 3.79 -0.08 -16.21
N ILE A 99 4.25 -1.10 -16.95
CA ILE A 99 5.51 -1.78 -16.64
C ILE A 99 6.65 -0.77 -16.80
N GLY A 100 7.37 -0.55 -15.70
CA GLY A 100 8.42 0.46 -15.64
C GLY A 100 9.43 0.17 -14.55
N PRO A 101 10.37 1.09 -14.29
CA PRO A 101 11.39 0.90 -13.25
C PRO A 101 10.83 0.77 -11.83
N ASN A 102 9.56 1.14 -11.61
CA ASN A 102 8.89 1.10 -10.31
C ASN A 102 7.75 0.07 -10.23
N HIS A 103 7.32 -0.53 -11.36
CA HIS A 103 6.17 -1.44 -11.40
C HIS A 103 6.56 -2.75 -12.06
N SER A 104 6.21 -3.85 -11.41
CA SER A 104 6.38 -5.21 -11.93
C SER A 104 5.07 -5.96 -11.76
N PRO A 105 4.63 -6.73 -12.76
CA PRO A 105 3.37 -7.48 -12.67
C PRO A 105 3.38 -8.56 -11.58
N GLU A 106 4.55 -8.88 -11.03
CA GLU A 106 4.72 -9.71 -9.84
C GLU A 106 5.60 -8.96 -8.83
N PHE A 107 5.11 -8.79 -7.61
CA PHE A 107 5.89 -8.18 -6.53
C PHE A 107 5.63 -8.86 -5.19
N THR A 108 6.48 -8.58 -4.21
CA THR A 108 6.35 -9.13 -2.85
C THR A 108 5.64 -8.12 -1.98
N MET A 109 4.56 -8.55 -1.34
CA MET A 109 3.79 -7.74 -0.40
C MET A 109 3.94 -8.32 1.01
N LEU A 110 4.09 -7.42 1.98
CA LEU A 110 3.82 -7.70 3.39
C LEU A 110 2.44 -7.13 3.68
N GLU A 111 1.58 -7.94 4.26
CA GLU A 111 0.28 -7.53 4.76
C GLU A 111 0.13 -8.04 6.20
N TRP A 112 -0.39 -7.23 7.11
CA TRP A 112 -0.57 -7.62 8.51
C TRP A 112 -1.85 -7.05 9.08
N TYR A 113 -2.38 -7.75 10.06
CA TYR A 113 -3.62 -7.41 10.75
C TYR A 113 -3.39 -7.44 12.26
N GLN A 114 -3.93 -6.42 12.93
CA GLN A 114 -3.90 -6.30 14.37
C GLN A 114 -5.31 -6.04 14.92
N VAL A 115 -5.71 -6.82 15.90
CA VAL A 115 -7.05 -6.72 16.51
C VAL A 115 -7.04 -5.66 17.60
N GLY A 116 -8.01 -4.75 17.53
CA GLY A 116 -8.23 -3.71 18.54
C GLY A 116 -7.56 -2.37 18.24
N ASP A 117 -6.77 -2.30 17.16
CA ASP A 117 -6.04 -1.11 16.73
C ASP A 117 -6.79 -0.37 15.61
N ASN A 118 -6.50 0.93 15.47
CA ASN A 118 -6.96 1.75 14.36
C ASN A 118 -5.79 2.18 13.45
N TYR A 119 -6.10 2.88 12.37
CA TYR A 119 -5.11 3.36 11.40
C TYR A 119 -3.98 4.24 11.97
N PHE A 120 -4.17 4.96 13.08
CA PHE A 120 -3.07 5.69 13.75
C PHE A 120 -2.08 4.75 14.44
N ASP A 121 -2.58 3.68 15.06
CA ASP A 121 -1.72 2.65 15.66
C ASP A 121 -0.95 1.88 14.57
N LEU A 122 -1.56 1.72 13.40
CA LEU A 122 -0.89 1.18 12.20
C LEU A 122 0.25 2.10 11.72
N MET A 123 0.07 3.43 11.73
CA MET A 123 1.15 4.37 11.42
C MET A 123 2.32 4.22 12.42
N ASP A 124 2.01 4.14 13.71
CA ASP A 124 3.03 3.97 14.76
C ASP A 124 3.79 2.65 14.59
N THR A 125 3.07 1.55 14.35
CA THR A 125 3.66 0.24 14.06
C THR A 125 4.52 0.25 12.78
N THR A 126 4.13 1.02 11.77
CA THR A 126 4.90 1.19 10.52
C THR A 126 6.22 1.92 10.77
N GLU A 127 6.22 3.01 11.54
CA GLU A 127 7.44 3.71 11.96
C GLU A 127 8.39 2.76 12.74
N GLU A 128 7.85 2.00 13.68
CA GLU A 128 8.60 1.01 14.47
C GLU A 128 9.21 -0.08 13.59
N LEU A 129 8.43 -0.65 12.67
CA LEU A 129 8.88 -1.70 11.75
C LEU A 129 10.04 -1.21 10.89
N VAL A 130 9.93 -0.02 10.30
CA VAL A 130 10.99 0.52 9.45
C VAL A 130 12.27 0.79 10.24
N ARG A 131 12.18 1.35 11.45
CA ARG A 131 13.35 1.53 12.33
C ARG A 131 13.97 0.21 12.75
N TYR A 132 13.15 -0.82 13.01
CA TYR A 132 13.63 -2.16 13.32
C TYR A 132 14.39 -2.78 12.14
N ILE A 133 13.85 -2.67 10.92
CA ILE A 133 14.52 -3.14 9.69
C ILE A 133 15.89 -2.48 9.52
N ILE A 134 15.97 -1.15 9.65
CA ILE A 134 17.22 -0.40 9.52
C ILE A 134 18.24 -0.89 10.55
N THR A 135 17.85 -0.99 11.82
CA THR A 135 18.71 -1.46 12.91
C THR A 135 19.22 -2.87 12.61
N PHE A 136 18.33 -3.77 12.24
CA PHE A 136 18.66 -5.17 11.97
C PHE A 136 19.65 -5.30 10.80
N ILE A 137 19.45 -4.55 9.71
CA ILE A 137 20.36 -4.59 8.55
C ILE A 137 21.74 -4.02 8.92
N ASN A 138 21.78 -2.91 9.66
CA ASN A 138 23.04 -2.30 10.10
C ASN A 138 23.86 -3.30 10.94
N GLU A 139 23.25 -3.94 11.94
CA GLU A 139 23.92 -4.96 12.78
C GLU A 139 24.44 -6.17 11.97
N LYS A 140 23.76 -6.55 10.89
CA LYS A 140 24.18 -7.66 10.03
C LYS A 140 25.30 -7.26 9.08
N SER A 141 25.33 -6.01 8.64
CA SER A 141 26.36 -5.47 7.75
C SER A 141 27.75 -5.37 8.40
N GLU A 142 27.80 -5.28 9.73
CA GLU A 142 29.07 -5.24 10.49
C GLU A 142 29.76 -6.61 10.58
N ARG A 143 29.03 -7.70 10.34
CA ARG A 143 29.56 -9.07 10.47
C ARG A 143 30.55 -9.41 9.36
N PRO A 144 31.55 -10.26 9.62
CA PRO A 144 32.43 -10.79 8.56
C PRO A 144 31.61 -11.55 7.51
N HIS A 145 31.84 -11.24 6.23
CA HIS A 145 31.13 -11.87 5.11
C HIS A 145 32.13 -12.36 4.04
N PRO A 146 31.92 -13.55 3.43
CA PRO A 146 32.82 -14.10 2.39
C PRO A 146 32.95 -13.23 1.13
N VAL A 147 31.93 -12.44 0.83
CA VAL A 147 31.94 -11.41 -0.21
C VAL A 147 32.07 -10.06 0.49
N PRO A 148 33.06 -9.22 0.14
CA PRO A 148 33.19 -7.88 0.70
C PRO A 148 31.91 -7.08 0.48
N ILE A 149 31.33 -6.59 1.58
CA ILE A 149 30.21 -5.65 1.56
C ILE A 149 30.81 -4.25 1.49
N ASN A 150 30.38 -3.42 0.53
CA ASN A 150 30.69 -2.00 0.55
C ASN A 150 30.00 -1.36 1.76
N ARG A 151 30.73 -1.21 2.85
CA ARG A 151 30.24 -0.53 4.07
C ARG A 151 29.97 0.96 3.86
N ASN A 152 30.40 1.52 2.73
CA ASN A 152 30.03 2.87 2.31
C ASN A 152 28.74 2.89 1.48
N HIS A 153 28.04 1.76 1.31
CA HIS A 153 26.78 1.73 0.57
C HIS A 153 25.79 2.73 1.22
N PRO A 154 25.11 3.58 0.42
CA PRO A 154 24.17 4.59 0.90
C PRO A 154 23.12 4.11 1.92
N LEU A 155 22.69 2.85 1.80
CA LEU A 155 21.73 2.20 2.71
C LEU A 155 22.35 1.52 3.96
N LEU A 156 23.68 1.42 4.04
CA LEU A 156 24.43 0.79 5.15
C LEU A 156 25.34 1.76 5.91
N LYS A 157 25.47 3.00 5.41
CA LYS A 157 26.35 4.04 5.96
C LYS A 157 25.60 5.08 6.81
N GLY A 158 24.34 4.81 7.14
CA GLY A 158 23.53 5.70 7.97
C GLY A 158 24.05 5.80 9.39
N GLU A 159 24.19 7.01 9.93
CA GLU A 159 24.22 7.19 11.39
C GLU A 159 22.79 7.16 11.92
N GLY A 160 22.52 6.30 12.90
CA GLY A 160 21.19 6.11 13.46
C GLY A 160 20.21 5.50 12.45
N TYR A 161 19.17 6.25 12.09
CA TYR A 161 18.07 5.81 11.23
C TYR A 161 18.06 6.53 9.87
N LYS A 162 19.20 7.00 9.39
CA LYS A 162 19.30 7.75 8.13
C LYS A 162 19.70 6.84 6.98
N LEU A 163 19.09 6.99 5.81
CA LEU A 163 19.47 6.25 4.60
C LEU A 163 19.67 7.23 3.45
N ASN A 164 20.66 6.99 2.59
CA ASN A 164 20.81 7.75 1.35
C ASN A 164 20.18 6.97 0.17
N TYR A 165 19.23 7.61 -0.51
CA TYR A 165 18.52 7.08 -1.67
C TYR A 165 18.60 8.09 -2.83
N GLN A 166 19.21 7.67 -3.94
CA GLN A 166 19.40 8.52 -5.14
C GLN A 166 20.05 9.89 -4.84
N GLY A 167 20.98 9.94 -3.88
CA GLY A 167 21.68 11.18 -3.49
C GLY A 167 20.96 12.01 -2.43
N GLN A 168 19.73 11.65 -2.07
CA GLN A 168 18.95 12.27 -1.00
C GLN A 168 19.16 11.51 0.31
N GLU A 169 19.54 12.20 1.38
CA GLU A 169 19.49 11.63 2.74
C GLU A 169 18.06 11.71 3.27
N ILE A 170 17.58 10.59 3.80
CA ILE A 170 16.24 10.42 4.37
C ILE A 170 16.39 9.98 5.82
N ASP A 171 15.78 10.72 6.74
CA ASP A 171 15.79 10.45 8.18
C ASP A 171 14.52 9.70 8.62
N PHE A 172 14.69 8.46 9.07
CA PHE A 172 13.60 7.63 9.61
C PHE A 172 13.53 7.67 11.14
N GLY A 173 14.45 8.38 11.81
CA GLY A 173 14.57 8.44 13.27
C GLY A 173 13.69 9.49 13.92
N THR A 174 13.30 10.51 13.16
CA THR A 174 12.31 11.49 13.58
C THR A 174 10.89 10.96 13.40
N LYS A 175 9.91 11.59 14.07
CA LYS A 175 8.49 11.29 13.84
C LYS A 175 8.12 11.71 12.43
N TRP A 176 7.42 10.85 11.70
CA TRP A 176 7.02 11.13 10.32
C TRP A 176 5.92 12.18 10.29
N ASP A 177 5.93 13.00 9.25
CA ASP A 177 4.86 13.98 9.08
C ASP A 177 3.53 13.24 8.82
N ARG A 178 2.43 13.78 9.33
CA ARG A 178 1.08 13.22 9.14
C ARG A 178 0.17 14.32 8.66
N PHE A 179 -0.37 14.19 7.45
CA PHE A 179 -1.30 15.15 6.87
C PHE A 179 -2.60 14.47 6.48
N SER A 180 -3.75 15.08 6.77
CA SER A 180 -5.00 14.59 6.21
C SER A 180 -5.12 15.00 4.74
N VAL A 181 -5.82 14.20 3.92
CA VAL A 181 -6.10 14.57 2.53
C VAL A 181 -6.82 15.93 2.46
N ARG A 182 -7.73 16.19 3.40
CA ARG A 182 -8.41 17.48 3.55
C ARG A 182 -7.41 18.63 3.74
N GLU A 183 -6.43 18.50 4.63
CA GLU A 183 -5.41 19.52 4.84
C GLU A 183 -4.60 19.76 3.57
N LEU A 184 -4.19 18.69 2.89
CA LEU A 184 -3.37 18.77 1.69
C LEU A 184 -4.12 19.45 0.53
N LEU A 185 -5.36 19.06 0.26
CA LEU A 185 -6.18 19.66 -0.79
C LEU A 185 -6.45 21.14 -0.51
N ARG A 186 -6.79 21.49 0.73
CA ARG A 186 -7.00 22.90 1.12
C ARG A 186 -5.71 23.71 0.92
N LYS A 187 -4.58 23.20 1.39
CA LYS A 187 -3.30 23.91 1.40
C LYS A 187 -2.71 24.09 0.00
N HIS A 188 -2.75 23.06 -0.83
CA HIS A 188 -2.04 23.03 -2.11
C HIS A 188 -2.93 23.34 -3.31
N VAL A 189 -4.24 23.10 -3.19
CA VAL A 189 -5.17 23.20 -4.31
C VAL A 189 -6.34 24.16 -4.00
N ASN A 190 -6.55 24.53 -2.73
CA ASN A 190 -7.69 25.33 -2.27
C ASN A 190 -9.03 24.69 -2.67
N ILE A 191 -9.19 23.40 -2.33
CA ILE A 191 -10.42 22.60 -2.50
C ILE A 191 -10.89 22.13 -1.13
N GLU A 192 -12.19 22.22 -0.86
CA GLU A 192 -12.84 21.58 0.27
C GLU A 192 -13.51 20.27 -0.16
N LEU A 193 -13.50 19.24 0.71
CA LEU A 193 -14.05 17.91 0.36
C LEU A 193 -15.57 17.96 0.09
N GLU A 194 -16.27 18.86 0.78
CA GLU A 194 -17.70 19.11 0.63
C GLU A 194 -18.08 19.55 -0.79
N GLU A 195 -17.15 20.20 -1.51
CA GLU A 195 -17.41 20.74 -2.85
C GLU A 195 -17.30 19.66 -3.93
N ILE A 196 -16.64 18.54 -3.62
CA ILE A 196 -16.23 17.54 -4.59
C ILE A 196 -16.91 16.18 -4.41
N GLU A 197 -17.99 16.08 -3.61
CA GLU A 197 -18.72 14.82 -3.44
C GLU A 197 -19.32 14.31 -4.77
N LEU A 198 -19.77 15.22 -5.64
CA LEU A 198 -20.26 14.89 -6.98
C LEU A 198 -19.14 15.05 -8.01
N VAL A 199 -18.96 14.05 -8.86
CA VAL A 199 -17.91 14.04 -9.89
C VAL A 199 -18.04 15.22 -10.86
N GLU A 200 -19.25 15.67 -11.16
CA GLU A 200 -19.50 16.83 -12.02
C GLU A 200 -18.96 18.13 -11.41
N ASN A 201 -19.15 18.31 -10.09
CA ASN A 201 -18.60 19.46 -9.37
C ASN A 201 -17.09 19.37 -9.30
N PHE A 202 -16.56 18.18 -8.99
CA PHE A 202 -15.13 17.97 -8.89
C PHE A 202 -14.42 18.26 -10.23
N ARG A 203 -14.97 17.74 -11.33
CA ARG A 203 -14.49 17.99 -12.69
C ARG A 203 -14.48 19.48 -13.02
N LYS A 204 -15.57 20.20 -12.72
CA LYS A 204 -15.65 21.65 -12.95
C LYS A 204 -14.56 22.40 -12.17
N ILE A 205 -14.41 22.10 -10.88
CA ILE A 205 -13.41 22.75 -10.02
C ILE A 205 -11.98 22.44 -10.51
N ALA A 206 -11.73 21.21 -10.92
CA ALA A 206 -10.42 20.79 -11.45
C ALA A 206 -10.06 21.55 -12.74
N ILE A 207 -10.99 21.66 -13.68
CA ILE A 207 -10.80 22.43 -14.93
C ILE A 207 -10.57 23.92 -14.62
N GLU A 208 -11.35 24.52 -13.72
CA GLU A 208 -11.20 25.93 -13.31
C GLU A 208 -9.83 26.21 -12.67
N LYS A 209 -9.22 25.21 -12.03
CA LYS A 209 -7.87 25.30 -11.45
C LYS A 209 -6.74 24.98 -12.43
N GLY A 210 -7.09 24.63 -13.68
CA GLY A 210 -6.13 24.41 -14.77
C GLY A 210 -5.59 22.99 -14.88
N PHE A 211 -6.25 21.99 -14.28
CA PHE A 211 -5.90 20.59 -14.51
C PHE A 211 -6.48 20.09 -15.84
N GLU A 212 -5.72 19.26 -16.54
CA GLU A 212 -6.16 18.63 -17.79
C GLU A 212 -7.09 17.45 -17.49
N ILE A 213 -8.40 17.70 -17.48
CA ILE A 213 -9.44 16.72 -17.17
C ILE A 213 -10.38 16.54 -18.36
N THR A 214 -10.77 15.30 -18.63
CA THR A 214 -11.71 14.90 -19.67
C THR A 214 -13.10 14.57 -19.11
N ASP A 215 -14.12 14.55 -19.97
CA ASP A 215 -15.48 14.14 -19.59
C ASP A 215 -15.57 12.64 -19.25
N GLN A 216 -14.56 11.84 -19.61
CA GLN A 216 -14.49 10.42 -19.31
C GLN A 216 -13.81 10.13 -17.97
N ASP A 217 -13.09 11.11 -17.41
CA ASP A 217 -12.38 10.93 -16.15
C ASP A 217 -13.40 10.81 -15.02
N ASP A 218 -13.30 9.70 -14.29
CA ASP A 218 -14.12 9.45 -13.11
C ASP A 218 -13.53 10.18 -11.88
N TRP A 219 -14.21 10.03 -10.75
CA TRP A 219 -13.81 10.73 -9.53
C TRP A 219 -12.37 10.37 -9.10
N GLN A 220 -12.00 9.09 -9.21
CA GLN A 220 -10.68 8.61 -8.82
C GLN A 220 -9.60 9.15 -9.75
N THR A 221 -9.80 9.09 -11.06
CA THR A 221 -8.84 9.63 -12.03
C THR A 221 -8.59 11.12 -11.78
N ILE A 222 -9.64 11.92 -11.53
CA ILE A 222 -9.49 13.34 -11.22
C ILE A 222 -8.69 13.54 -9.92
N PHE A 223 -8.98 12.74 -8.90
CA PHE A 223 -8.24 12.79 -7.63
C PHE A 223 -6.76 12.45 -7.83
N GLU A 224 -6.44 11.37 -8.52
CA GLU A 224 -5.06 10.94 -8.80
C GLU A 224 -4.28 12.00 -9.57
N ILE A 225 -4.88 12.63 -10.59
CA ILE A 225 -4.26 13.71 -11.36
C ILE A 225 -3.93 14.89 -10.44
N ILE A 226 -4.89 15.36 -9.64
CA ILE A 226 -4.68 16.50 -8.74
C ILE A 226 -3.66 16.16 -7.66
N PHE A 227 -3.75 14.98 -7.08
CA PHE A 227 -2.90 14.56 -5.97
C PHE A 227 -1.45 14.41 -6.44
N SER A 228 -1.20 13.68 -7.53
CA SER A 228 0.14 13.48 -8.08
C SER A 228 0.79 14.77 -8.60
N SER A 229 0.01 15.69 -9.18
CA SER A 229 0.57 16.92 -9.79
C SER A 229 0.70 18.08 -8.82
N ALA A 230 -0.20 18.21 -7.84
CA ALA A 230 -0.27 19.38 -6.97
C ALA A 230 0.00 19.08 -5.49
N VAL A 231 -0.15 17.83 -5.03
CA VAL A 231 0.04 17.46 -3.62
C VAL A 231 1.39 16.77 -3.40
N GLU A 232 1.60 15.60 -4.01
CA GLU A 232 2.80 14.76 -3.82
C GLU A 232 4.14 15.49 -3.99
N PRO A 233 4.30 16.44 -4.95
CA PRO A 233 5.58 17.13 -5.14
C PRO A 233 6.00 18.00 -3.93
N ASN A 234 5.07 18.28 -3.00
CA ASN A 234 5.32 19.08 -1.81
C ASN A 234 5.73 18.24 -0.59
N PHE A 235 5.70 16.91 -0.67
CA PHE A 235 6.14 16.07 0.44
C PHE A 235 7.64 16.24 0.71
N ALA A 236 7.99 16.13 1.99
CA ALA A 236 9.37 16.19 2.43
C ALA A 236 10.18 15.09 1.72
N LYS A 237 11.31 15.46 1.13
CA LYS A 237 12.21 14.49 0.46
C LYS A 237 13.22 13.89 1.42
N ASP A 238 13.40 14.50 2.59
CA ASP A 238 14.38 14.15 3.62
C ASP A 238 13.80 13.38 4.79
N LYS A 239 12.49 13.09 4.80
CA LYS A 239 11.84 12.20 5.76
C LYS A 239 10.55 11.61 5.19
N PRO A 240 10.07 10.47 5.68
CA PRO A 240 8.80 9.91 5.24
C PRO A 240 7.59 10.73 5.70
N THR A 241 6.46 10.51 5.03
CA THR A 241 5.19 11.19 5.30
C THR A 241 4.05 10.19 5.27
N PHE A 242 3.14 10.26 6.24
CA PHE A 242 1.82 9.64 6.18
C PHE A 242 0.79 10.64 5.64
N VAL A 243 -0.04 10.16 4.74
CA VAL A 243 -1.28 10.83 4.33
C VAL A 243 -2.42 10.01 4.90
N TYR A 244 -3.46 10.67 5.43
CA TYR A 244 -4.56 9.97 6.07
C TYR A 244 -5.93 10.64 5.86
N ASP A 245 -7.00 10.00 6.32
CA ASP A 245 -8.39 10.46 6.12
C ASP A 245 -8.71 10.62 4.62
N PHE A 246 -8.58 9.53 3.86
CA PHE A 246 -8.88 9.54 2.43
C PHE A 246 -10.38 9.70 2.17
N PRO A 247 -10.79 10.38 1.08
CA PRO A 247 -12.19 10.53 0.70
C PRO A 247 -12.89 9.17 0.62
N ARG A 248 -14.06 9.06 1.26
CA ARG A 248 -14.77 7.77 1.43
C ARG A 248 -15.04 7.04 0.11
N ILE A 249 -15.25 7.79 -0.97
CA ILE A 249 -15.54 7.29 -2.32
C ILE A 249 -14.39 6.46 -2.91
N LEU A 250 -13.15 6.67 -2.43
CA LEU A 250 -11.98 5.88 -2.82
C LEU A 250 -11.77 4.63 -1.95
N CYS A 251 -12.58 4.45 -0.91
CA CYS A 251 -12.28 3.54 0.20
C CYS A 251 -13.46 2.59 0.48
N PRO A 252 -13.82 1.71 -0.48
CA PRO A 252 -15.01 0.85 -0.35
C PRO A 252 -14.92 -0.11 0.83
N LEU A 253 -13.71 -0.57 1.19
CA LEU A 253 -13.49 -1.60 2.23
C LEU A 253 -13.13 -1.02 3.61
N THR A 254 -13.09 0.31 3.74
CA THR A 254 -12.59 0.98 4.94
C THR A 254 -13.72 1.51 5.81
N LYS A 255 -13.50 1.52 7.13
CA LYS A 255 -14.38 2.18 8.09
C LYS A 255 -14.49 3.68 7.77
N VAL A 256 -15.72 4.18 7.63
CA VAL A 256 -15.98 5.62 7.51
C VAL A 256 -15.76 6.28 8.87
N LYS A 257 -15.11 7.44 8.86
CA LYS A 257 -14.80 8.17 10.09
C LYS A 257 -16.07 8.76 10.69
N GLU A 258 -16.35 8.42 11.95
CA GLU A 258 -17.59 8.84 12.62
C GLU A 258 -17.71 10.37 12.75
N SER A 259 -16.57 11.07 12.95
CA SER A 259 -16.55 12.52 13.11
C SER A 259 -16.58 13.31 11.81
N ASP A 260 -16.27 12.68 10.67
CA ASP A 260 -16.26 13.29 9.34
C ASP A 260 -16.67 12.24 8.29
N PRO A 261 -17.97 12.15 7.98
CA PRO A 261 -18.49 11.15 7.04
C PRO A 261 -18.01 11.31 5.60
N LEU A 262 -17.24 12.36 5.25
CA LEU A 262 -16.64 12.49 3.92
C LEU A 262 -15.38 11.66 3.74
N VAL A 263 -14.80 11.16 4.84
CA VAL A 263 -13.52 10.44 4.82
C VAL A 263 -13.62 9.07 5.46
N SER A 264 -12.73 8.19 5.03
CA SER A 264 -12.49 6.88 5.60
C SER A 264 -11.20 6.88 6.40
N GLU A 265 -11.14 6.05 7.44
CA GLU A 265 -9.97 5.86 8.31
C GLU A 265 -8.85 5.07 7.58
N LYS A 266 -8.34 5.64 6.48
CA LYS A 266 -7.26 5.10 5.65
C LYS A 266 -6.02 5.96 5.77
N THR A 267 -4.86 5.32 5.62
CA THR A 267 -3.57 5.97 5.49
C THR A 267 -2.73 5.34 4.39
N GLU A 268 -1.89 6.17 3.77
CA GLU A 268 -0.83 5.79 2.84
C GLU A 268 0.46 6.42 3.35
N PHE A 269 1.59 5.75 3.13
CA PHE A 269 2.89 6.30 3.52
C PHE A 269 3.85 6.39 2.34
N TYR A 270 4.54 7.52 2.31
CA TYR A 270 5.40 7.92 1.22
C TYR A 270 6.84 8.04 1.71
N ILE A 271 7.76 7.45 0.97
CA ILE A 271 9.20 7.55 1.19
C ILE A 271 9.84 8.03 -0.11
N ALA A 272 10.63 9.10 -0.05
CA ALA A 272 11.26 9.71 -1.23
C ALA A 272 10.27 10.09 -2.35
N GLY A 273 9.06 10.53 -1.97
CA GLY A 273 8.02 10.93 -2.92
C GLY A 273 7.36 9.75 -3.66
N LYS A 274 7.46 8.52 -3.13
CA LYS A 274 6.76 7.35 -3.67
C LYS A 274 5.92 6.72 -2.59
N GLU A 275 4.70 6.32 -2.93
CA GLU A 275 3.91 5.44 -2.09
C GLU A 275 4.66 4.11 -1.91
N ILE A 276 4.83 3.69 -0.66
CA ILE A 276 5.46 2.41 -0.31
C ILE A 276 4.45 1.42 0.25
N GLY A 277 3.33 1.91 0.78
CA GLY A 277 2.23 1.07 1.20
C GLY A 277 1.09 1.87 1.80
N ASN A 278 0.04 1.13 2.15
CA ASN A 278 -1.18 1.67 2.72
C ASN A 278 -1.66 0.80 3.89
N GLY A 279 -2.64 1.31 4.63
CA GLY A 279 -3.33 0.59 5.68
C GLY A 279 -4.55 1.38 6.16
N TYR A 280 -5.46 0.74 6.87
CA TYR A 280 -6.70 1.38 7.26
C TYR A 280 -7.39 0.65 8.42
N THR A 281 -8.31 1.34 9.10
CA THR A 281 -9.22 0.69 10.06
C THR A 281 -10.24 -0.13 9.29
N GLU A 282 -10.25 -1.44 9.54
CA GLU A 282 -11.11 -2.39 8.84
C GLU A 282 -12.60 -2.14 9.09
N LEU A 283 -13.40 -2.25 8.03
CA LEU A 283 -14.85 -2.28 8.15
C LEU A 283 -15.30 -3.64 8.70
N THR A 284 -15.75 -3.69 9.95
CA THR A 284 -16.17 -4.93 10.62
C THR A 284 -17.69 -5.16 10.55
N ASP A 285 -18.46 -4.19 10.09
CA ASP A 285 -19.91 -4.31 9.87
C ASP A 285 -20.19 -5.05 8.56
N TRP A 286 -20.65 -6.29 8.67
CA TRP A 286 -20.92 -7.15 7.52
C TRP A 286 -22.13 -6.70 6.69
N GLU A 287 -23.12 -6.03 7.28
CA GLU A 287 -24.30 -5.54 6.56
C GLU A 287 -23.89 -4.37 5.66
N GLU A 288 -23.10 -3.44 6.20
CA GLU A 288 -22.55 -2.32 5.45
C GLU A 288 -21.56 -2.79 4.38
N GLN A 289 -20.67 -3.75 4.70
CA GLN A 289 -19.74 -4.31 3.73
C GLN A 289 -20.46 -4.99 2.57
N LYS A 290 -21.54 -5.74 2.85
CA LYS A 290 -22.37 -6.37 1.82
C LYS A 290 -23.06 -5.33 0.94
N ARG A 291 -23.62 -4.27 1.53
CA ARG A 291 -24.28 -3.18 0.78
C ARG A 291 -23.31 -2.55 -0.23
N ARG A 292 -22.06 -2.27 0.19
CA ARG A 292 -21.02 -1.70 -0.68
C ARG A 292 -20.60 -2.65 -1.80
N PHE A 293 -20.50 -3.94 -1.51
CA PHE A 293 -20.25 -4.96 -2.53
C PHE A 293 -21.36 -5.03 -3.59
N ASP A 294 -22.62 -5.00 -3.16
CA ASP A 294 -23.76 -4.98 -4.09
C ASP A 294 -23.74 -3.70 -4.97
N GLU A 295 -23.30 -2.55 -4.43
CA GLU A 295 -23.12 -1.29 -5.18
C GLU A 295 -21.97 -1.35 -6.19
N GLU A 296 -20.80 -1.81 -5.77
CA GLU A 296 -19.62 -2.01 -6.63
C GLU A 296 -19.91 -2.99 -7.78
N GLN A 297 -20.59 -4.10 -7.50
CA GLN A 297 -20.99 -5.07 -8.51
C GLN A 297 -21.91 -4.44 -9.56
N ALA A 298 -22.91 -3.66 -9.13
CA ALA A 298 -23.81 -2.97 -10.05
C ALA A 298 -23.09 -1.94 -10.93
N GLU A 299 -22.01 -1.32 -10.45
CA GLU A 299 -21.17 -0.43 -11.26
C GLU A 299 -20.26 -1.18 -12.23
N ARG A 300 -19.66 -2.30 -11.81
CA ARG A 300 -18.86 -3.19 -12.69
C ARG A 300 -19.69 -3.72 -13.86
N GLU A 301 -20.92 -4.14 -13.59
CA GLU A 301 -21.88 -4.58 -14.62
C GLU A 301 -22.17 -3.46 -15.64
N LYS A 302 -22.34 -2.21 -15.18
CA LYS A 302 -22.51 -1.05 -16.09
C LYS A 302 -21.27 -0.79 -16.94
N LEU A 303 -20.08 -1.06 -16.42
CA LEU A 303 -18.81 -0.93 -17.12
C LEU A 303 -18.45 -2.14 -18.00
N GLY A 304 -19.27 -3.19 -18.02
CA GLY A 304 -18.99 -4.42 -18.77
C GLY A 304 -17.82 -5.23 -18.22
N LYS A 305 -17.45 -5.03 -16.95
CA LYS A 305 -16.47 -5.86 -16.24
C LYS A 305 -17.24 -6.97 -15.50
N GLU A 306 -16.93 -8.24 -15.77
CA GLU A 306 -17.40 -9.39 -14.96
C GLU A 306 -16.77 -9.40 -13.56
#